data_AF-A0A1H9S971-F1
#
_entry.id   AF-A0A1H9S971-F1
#
_cell.length_a   1.000
_cell.length_b   1.000
_cell.length_c   1.000
_cell.angle_alpha   90.00
_cell.angle_beta   90.00
_cell.angle_gamma   90.00
#
_symmetry.space_group_name_H-M   'P 1'
#
loop_
_entity.id
_entity.type
_entity.pdbx_description
1 polymer ?
#
loop_
_entity_poly.entity_id
_entity_poly.type
_entity_poly.pdbx_seq_one_letter_code
_entity_poly.pdbx_strand_id
1 'polypeptide(L)' 'MYREARKALIVGIDDYPFSPLEGCVSDAVQLSKLLKSHYDGKPNFEIKTLLSSKEKIGKN' A
#
# COMPACT_ATOMS: atom_id res chain seq x y z
N MET A 1 23.48 14.99 0.51
CA MET A 1 23.05 13.97 -0.48
C MET A 1 21.90 13.19 0.14
N TYR A 2 20.69 13.30 -0.40
CA TYR A 2 19.59 12.44 0.05
C TYR A 2 19.89 11.02 -0.42
N ARG A 3 19.79 10.05 0.49
CA ARG A 3 19.84 8.63 0.11
C ARG A 3 18.62 8.33 -0.78
N GLU A 4 18.79 7.43 -1.73
CA GLU A 4 17.66 6.86 -2.51
C GLU A 4 16.51 6.48 -1.57
N ALA A 5 15.27 6.81 -1.96
CA ALA A 5 14.10 6.53 -1.15
C ALA A 5 14.02 5.02 -0.88
N ARG A 6 13.66 4.65 0.35
CA ARG A 6 13.47 3.24 0.69
C ARG A 6 12.29 2.68 -0.11
N LYS A 7 12.28 1.40 -0.45
CA LYS A 7 11.17 0.81 -1.21
C LYS A 7 10.19 0.11 -0.28
N ALA A 8 8.89 0.25 -0.54
CA ALA A 8 7.83 -0.47 0.17
C ALA A 8 6.79 -1.02 -0.81
N LEU A 9 6.30 -2.22 -0.51
CA LEU A 9 5.12 -2.81 -1.12
C LEU A 9 4.01 -2.83 -0.06
N ILE A 10 2.86 -2.24 -0.39
CA ILE A 10 1.68 -2.24 0.47
C ILE A 10 0.56 -2.98 -0.26
N VAL A 11 -0.07 -3.93 0.43
CA VAL A 11 -1.11 -4.79 -0.12
C VAL A 11 -2.36 -4.68 0.76
N GLY A 12 -3.50 -4.39 0.14
CA GLY A 12 -4.82 -4.40 0.79
C GLY A 12 -5.75 -5.34 0.05
N ILE A 13 -6.37 -6.29 0.75
CA ILE A 13 -7.25 -7.31 0.17
C ILE A 13 -8.54 -7.33 0.98
N ASP A 14 -9.64 -6.94 0.35
CA ASP A 14 -10.99 -7.10 0.89
C ASP A 14 -11.72 -8.28 0.21
N ASP A 15 -11.43 -8.51 -1.07
CA ASP A 15 -12.18 -9.42 -1.97
C ASP A 15 -11.79 -10.91 -1.81
N TYR A 16 -11.81 -11.42 -0.58
CA TYR A 16 -11.62 -12.86 -0.32
C TYR A 16 -12.88 -13.65 -0.74
N PRO A 17 -12.76 -14.71 -1.57
CA PRO A 17 -13.93 -15.39 -2.16
C PRO A 17 -14.96 -15.97 -1.18
N PHE A 18 -14.52 -16.41 0.00
CA PHE A 18 -15.37 -17.13 0.96
C PHE A 18 -15.73 -16.31 2.20
N SER A 19 -14.95 -15.27 2.49
CA SER A 19 -15.10 -14.46 3.70
C SER A 19 -14.53 -13.07 3.41
N PRO A 20 -15.25 -12.24 2.63
CA PRO A 20 -14.79 -10.89 2.32
C PRO A 20 -14.57 -10.10 3.60
N LEU A 21 -13.56 -9.24 3.58
CA LEU A 21 -13.25 -8.32 4.65
C LEU A 21 -13.69 -6.91 4.24
N GLU A 22 -13.73 -6.02 5.23
CA GLU A 22 -13.97 -4.61 5.02
C GLU A 22 -12.82 -3.83 5.67
N GLY A 23 -12.13 -3.00 4.88
CA GLY A 23 -11.22 -1.99 5.38
C GLY A 23 -9.74 -2.22 5.09
N CYS A 24 -9.30 -3.41 4.70
CA CYS A 24 -7.89 -3.65 4.37
C CYS A 24 -7.44 -2.81 3.15
N VAL A 25 -8.34 -2.61 2.17
CA VAL A 25 -8.08 -1.69 1.04
C VAL A 25 -7.95 -0.24 1.51
N SER A 26 -8.81 0.20 2.43
CA SER A 26 -8.78 1.55 3.02
C SER A 26 -7.48 1.79 3.78
N ASP A 27 -7.08 0.84 4.62
CA ASP A 27 -5.85 0.90 5.41
C ASP A 27 -4.62 0.97 4.51
N ALA A 28 -4.55 0.15 3.46
CA ALA A 28 -3.46 0.18 2.50
C ALA A 28 -3.33 1.55 1.79
N VAL A 29 -4.45 2.19 1.45
CA VAL A 29 -4.45 3.53 0.85
C VAL A 29 -3.94 4.59 1.84
N GLN A 30 -4.39 4.55 3.09
CA GLN A 30 -3.98 5.50 4.11
C GLN A 30 -2.49 5.34 4.47
N LEU A 31 -2.04 4.09 4.65
CA LEU A 31 -0.65 3.78 4.98
C LEU A 31 0.30 4.17 3.82
N SER A 32 -0.11 3.97 2.57
CA SER A 32 0.64 4.43 1.40
C SER A 32 0.83 5.94 1.38
N LYS A 33 -0.20 6.71 1.75
CA LYS A 33 -0.07 8.18 1.86
C LYS A 33 0.87 8.56 2.99
N LEU A 34 0.71 7.94 4.16
CA LEU A 34 1.51 8.23 5.36
C LEU A 34 3.00 7.94 5.15
N LEU A 35 3.35 6.83 4.49
CA LEU A 35 4.74 6.39 4.35
C LEU A 35 5.50 7.09 3.21
N LYS A 36 4.84 7.84 2.32
CA LYS A 36 5.51 8.56 1.22
C LYS A 36 6.49 9.63 1.70
N SER A 37 6.19 10.27 2.82
CA SER A 37 6.96 11.40 3.32
C SER A 37 7.25 11.25 4.81
N HIS A 38 8.38 11.79 5.26
CA HIS A 38 8.64 12.04 6.67
C HIS A 38 7.78 13.21 7.17
N TYR A 39 7.75 13.41 8.50
CA TYR A 39 7.02 14.53 9.11
C TYR A 39 7.52 15.91 8.65
N ASP A 40 8.77 15.99 8.17
CA ASP A 40 9.40 17.20 7.64
C ASP A 40 9.16 17.39 6.13
N GLY A 41 8.29 16.58 5.53
CA GLY A 41 7.91 16.65 4.12
C GLY A 41 8.89 16.01 3.15
N LYS A 42 10.06 15.54 3.61
CA LYS A 42 11.04 14.88 2.73
C LYS A 42 10.57 13.49 2.30
N PRO A 43 10.95 13.03 1.10
CA PRO A 43 10.64 11.68 0.64
C PRO A 43 11.13 10.62 1.63
N ASN A 44 10.29 9.60 1.87
CA ASN A 44 10.58 8.50 2.78
C ASN A 44 10.62 7.16 2.02
N PHE A 45 9.45 6.69 1.57
CA PHE A 45 9.35 5.48 0.75
C PHE A 45 8.86 5.75 -0.68
N GLU A 46 9.50 5.11 -1.65
CA GLU A 46 8.90 4.81 -2.95
C GLU A 46 7.96 3.61 -2.77
N ILE A 47 6.67 3.80 -3.08
CA ILE A 47 5.63 2.83 -2.74
C ILE A 47 4.97 2.27 -3.99
N LYS A 48 4.92 0.94 -4.06
CA LYS A 48 3.98 0.21 -4.92
C LYS A 48 2.79 -0.24 -4.06
N THR A 49 1.58 0.04 -4.51
CA THR A 49 0.35 -0.36 -3.82
C THR A 49 -0.44 -1.32 -4.68
N LEU A 50 -0.79 -2.50 -4.14
CA LEU A 50 -1.67 -3.48 -4.79
C LEU A 50 -2.96 -3.55 -3.98
N LEU A 51 -4.10 -3.40 -4.65
CA LEU A 51 -5.43 -3.44 -4.03
C LEU A 51 -6.29 -4.47 -4.75
N SER A 52 -6.96 -5.35 -4.00
CA SER A 52 -7.89 -6.33 -4.58
C SER A 52 -9.03 -5.67 -5.36
N SER A 53 -9.41 -4.45 -4.94
CA SER A 53 -10.41 -3.62 -5.61
C SER A 53 -9.98 -3.12 -7.01
N LYS A 54 -8.72 -3.35 -7.42
CA LYS A 54 -8.16 -2.91 -8.71
C LYS A 54 -7.69 -4.09 -9.57
N GLU A 55 -7.14 -5.12 -8.96
CA GLU A 55 -6.60 -6.28 -9.66
C GLU A 55 -6.64 -7.52 -8.77
N LYS A 56 -6.68 -8.71 -9.40
CA LYS A 56 -6.57 -9.99 -8.67
C LYS A 56 -5.16 -10.07 -8.06
N ILE A 57 -5.09 -10.22 -6.73
CA ILE A 57 -3.83 -10.38 -6.00
C ILE A 57 -3.66 -11.87 -5.66
N GLY A 58 -2.63 -12.51 -6.21
CA GLY A 58 -2.34 -13.93 -5.99
C GLY A 58 -1.89 -14.61 -7.27
N LYS A 59 -1.63 -15.93 -7.21
CA LYS A 59 -1.31 -16.71 -8.40
C LYS A 59 -2.55 -16.82 -9.32
N ASN A 60 -2.28 -16.80 -10.62
CA ASN A 60 -3.29 -16.98 -11.67
C ASN A 60 -4.02 -18.32 -11.50
#